data_AF-A0A5B3FX49-F1
#
_entry.id   AF-A0A5B3FX49-F1
#
_cell.length_a   1.000
_cell.length_b   1.000
_cell.length_c   1.000
_cell.angle_alpha   90.00
_cell.angle_beta   90.00
_cell.angle_gamma   90.00
#
_symmetry.space_group_name_H-M   'P 1'
#
loop_
_entity.id
_entity.type
_entity.pdbx_description
1 polymer ?
#
loop_
_entity_poly.entity_id
_entity_poly.type
_entity_poly.pdbx_seq_one_letter_code
_entity_poly.pdbx_strand_id
1 'polypeptide(L)' 'SLIDRLKAQKCELCGATDNLVMHHVRKLGELKGKENWEKLMIARRRKTMAVCGSCHQKIHHGTF' A
#
# COMPACT_ATOMS: atom_id res chain seq x y z
N SER A 1 -1.84 -9.57 15.82
CA SER A 1 -2.09 -8.25 16.46
C SER A 1 -1.75 -7.11 15.49
N LEU A 2 -2.19 -5.86 15.73
CA LEU A 2 -1.77 -4.66 14.97
C LEU A 2 -0.24 -4.49 14.98
N ILE A 3 0.39 -4.96 16.05
CA ILE A 3 1.84 -4.99 16.32
C ILE A 3 2.60 -5.93 15.36
N ASP A 4 2.00 -7.05 14.94
CA ASP A 4 2.65 -8.01 14.03
C ASP A 4 2.78 -7.47 12.60
N ARG A 5 1.94 -6.51 12.19
CA ARG A 5 2.04 -5.89 10.86
C ARG A 5 3.11 -4.83 10.76
N LEU A 6 3.33 -4.06 11.83
CA LEU A 6 4.49 -3.16 11.91
C LEU A 6 5.79 -3.99 11.88
N LYS A 7 5.78 -5.19 12.48
CA LYS A 7 6.87 -6.17 12.40
C LYS A 7 7.10 -6.75 11.00
N ALA A 8 6.12 -6.70 10.09
CA ALA A 8 6.31 -7.25 8.75
C ALA A 8 7.40 -6.50 7.98
N GLN A 9 7.68 -5.22 8.33
CA GLN A 9 8.73 -4.36 7.78
C GLN A 9 8.99 -4.61 6.30
N LYS A 10 7.95 -4.82 5.49
CA LYS A 10 8.07 -5.13 4.07
C LYS A 10 6.97 -4.43 3.30
N CYS A 11 7.34 -3.90 2.15
CA CYS A 11 6.45 -3.32 1.19
C CYS A 11 5.46 -4.39 0.73
N GLU A 12 4.17 -4.13 0.87
CA GLU A 12 3.13 -5.08 0.46
C GLU A 12 3.03 -5.24 -1.08
N LEU A 13 3.75 -4.41 -1.84
CA LEU A 13 3.81 -4.45 -3.31
C LEU A 13 5.05 -5.16 -3.84
N CYS A 14 6.24 -4.74 -3.41
CA CYS A 14 7.50 -5.27 -3.94
C CYS A 14 8.31 -6.10 -2.93
N GLY A 15 7.87 -6.22 -1.68
CA GLY A 15 8.58 -6.95 -0.64
C GLY A 15 9.81 -6.25 -0.06
N ALA A 16 10.17 -5.05 -0.53
CA ALA A 16 11.31 -4.28 -0.03
C ALA A 16 11.12 -3.92 1.45
N THR A 17 12.19 -4.03 2.25
CA THR A 17 12.18 -3.69 3.69
C THR A 17 12.57 -2.25 3.98
N ASP A 18 12.89 -1.48 2.94
CA ASP A 18 13.49 -0.16 3.02
C ASP A 18 12.43 0.95 3.16
N ASN A 19 12.74 1.98 3.97
CA ASN A 19 11.98 3.21 4.20
C ASN A 19 10.46 3.08 3.93
N LEU A 20 9.81 2.29 4.77
CA LEU A 20 8.38 2.01 4.63
C LEU A 20 7.55 3.20 5.08
N VAL A 21 6.70 3.64 4.19
CA VAL A 21 5.73 4.71 4.40
C VAL A 21 4.33 4.10 4.36
N MET A 22 3.46 4.58 5.25
CA MET A 22 2.06 4.17 5.25
C MET A 22 1.30 4.98 4.20
N HIS A 23 0.96 4.34 3.08
CA HIS A 23 0.04 4.91 2.12
C HIS A 23 -1.38 4.85 2.68
N HIS A 24 -2.06 5.99 2.76
CA HIS A 24 -3.44 6.10 3.23
C HIS A 24 -4.34 6.66 2.13
N VAL A 25 -5.52 6.05 1.98
CA VAL A 25 -6.55 6.51 1.05
C VAL A 25 -7.81 6.95 1.80
N ARG A 26 -8.45 8.00 1.28
CA ARG A 26 -9.63 8.62 1.90
C ARG A 26 -10.82 7.65 1.93
N LYS A 27 -11.14 7.04 0.79
CA LYS A 27 -12.24 6.07 0.64
C LYS A 27 -11.81 4.89 -0.22
N LEU A 28 -12.17 3.68 0.19
CA LEU A 28 -11.96 2.47 -0.62
C LEU A 28 -12.78 2.48 -1.91
N GLY A 29 -13.99 3.06 -1.87
CA GLY A 29 -14.87 3.14 -3.04
C GLY A 29 -14.41 4.11 -4.13
N GLU A 30 -13.40 4.96 -3.85
CA GLU A 30 -12.77 5.81 -4.87
C GLU A 30 -11.71 5.06 -5.66
N LEU A 31 -11.24 3.91 -5.16
CA LEU A 31 -10.28 3.06 -5.86
C LEU A 31 -10.98 2.36 -7.01
N LYS A 32 -10.45 2.52 -8.22
CA LYS A 32 -11.00 1.89 -9.43
C LYS A 32 -10.55 0.44 -9.56
N GLY A 33 -9.55 0.02 -8.80
CA GLY A 33 -9.00 -1.33 -8.87
C GLY A 33 -8.30 -1.59 -10.20
N LYS A 34 -7.75 -0.55 -10.84
CA LYS A 34 -6.97 -0.70 -12.07
C LYS A 34 -5.57 -1.19 -11.71
N GLU A 35 -4.98 -0.53 -10.73
CA GLU A 35 -3.64 -0.82 -10.25
C GLU A 35 -3.62 -1.98 -9.27
N ASN A 36 -2.49 -2.69 -9.23
CA ASN A 36 -2.32 -3.82 -8.32
C ASN A 36 -2.46 -3.40 -6.84
N TRP A 37 -1.96 -2.21 -6.49
CA TRP A 37 -2.08 -1.69 -5.13
C TRP A 37 -3.55 -1.39 -4.75
N GLU A 38 -4.35 -0.84 -5.68
CA GLU A 38 -5.77 -0.60 -5.47
C GLU A 38 -6.52 -1.91 -5.23
N LYS A 39 -6.30 -2.91 -6.09
CA LYS A 39 -6.90 -4.26 -5.95
C LYS A 39 -6.55 -4.87 -4.59
N LEU A 40 -5.31 -4.70 -4.15
CA LEU A 40 -4.83 -5.23 -2.87
C LEU A 40 -5.50 -4.52 -1.68
N MET A 41 -5.70 -3.20 -1.74
CA MET A 41 -6.44 -2.44 -0.72
C MET A 41 -7.91 -2.83 -0.67
N ILE A 42 -8.56 -2.98 -1.83
CA ILE A 42 -9.97 -3.39 -1.95
C ILE A 42 -10.14 -4.82 -1.40
N ALA A 43 -9.31 -5.76 -1.85
CA ALA A 43 -9.36 -7.17 -1.43
C ALA A 43 -9.14 -7.32 0.08
N ARG A 44 -8.18 -6.57 0.64
CA ARG A 44 -7.91 -6.57 2.08
C ARG A 44 -8.90 -5.73 2.89
N ARG A 45 -9.77 -4.96 2.23
CA ARG A 45 -10.66 -3.94 2.81
C ARG A 45 -9.94 -2.99 3.77
N ARG A 46 -8.73 -2.55 3.40
CA ARG A 46 -7.87 -1.69 4.23
C ARG A 46 -7.64 -0.34 3.57
N LYS A 47 -7.89 0.74 4.31
CA LYS A 47 -7.59 2.13 3.89
C LYS A 47 -6.11 2.51 4.05
N THR A 48 -5.28 1.58 4.50
CA THR A 48 -3.85 1.80 4.72
C THR A 48 -3.04 0.61 4.21
N MET A 49 -1.90 0.89 3.61
CA MET A 49 -0.93 -0.09 3.11
C MET A 49 0.49 0.36 3.44
N ALA A 50 1.34 -0.56 3.90
CA ALA A 50 2.77 -0.28 4.06
C ALA A 50 3.49 -0.46 2.72
N VAL A 51 4.14 0.58 2.22
CA VAL A 51 4.88 0.57 0.94
C VAL A 51 6.23 1.25 1.10
N CYS A 52 7.26 0.84 0.35
CA CYS A 52 8.52 1.57 0.33
C CYS A 52 8.37 2.91 -0.40
N GLY A 53 9.30 3.85 -0.19
CA GLY A 53 9.27 5.17 -0.80
C GLY A 53 9.13 5.17 -2.34
N SER A 54 9.78 4.24 -3.03
CA SER A 54 9.67 4.12 -4.50
C SER A 54 8.27 3.70 -4.95
N CYS A 55 7.65 2.76 -4.24
CA CYS A 55 6.27 2.36 -4.49
C CYS A 55 5.30 3.48 -4.10
N HIS A 56 5.54 4.16 -2.99
CA HIS A 56 4.73 5.32 -2.60
C HIS A 56 4.71 6.38 -3.71
N GLN A 57 5.88 6.68 -4.28
CA GLN A 57 6.00 7.62 -5.38
C GLN A 57 5.28 7.13 -6.64
N LYS A 58 5.47 5.86 -7.05
CA LYS A 58 4.73 5.29 -8.19
C LYS A 58 3.21 5.33 -8.01
N ILE A 59 2.69 5.17 -6.78
CA ILE A 59 1.26 5.32 -6.48
C ILE A 59 0.81 6.76 -6.76
N HIS A 60 1.54 7.76 -6.25
CA HIS A 60 1.22 9.18 -6.45
C HIS A 60 1.34 9.62 -7.91
N HIS A 61 2.30 9.04 -8.63
CA HIS A 61 2.55 9.35 -10.03
C HIS A 61 1.69 8.50 -11.00
N GLY A 62 0.89 7.55 -10.50
CA GLY A 62 0.05 6.67 -11.33
C GLY A 62 0.85 5.82 -12.32
N THR A 63 2.07 5.41 -11.96
CA THR A 63 3.03 4.74 -12.85
C THR A 63 3.19 3.25 -12.53
N PHE A 64 2.14 2.62 -11.99
CA PHE A 64 2.12 1.20 -11.64
C PHE A 64 1.61 0.29 -12.76
#